data_AF-A0A2X3C8C4-F1
#
_entry.id   AF-A0A2X3C8C4-F1
#
_cell.length_a   1.000
_cell.length_b   1.000
_cell.length_c   1.000
_cell.angle_alpha   90.00
_cell.angle_beta   90.00
_cell.angle_gamma   90.00
#
_symmetry.space_group_name_H-M   'P 1'
#
loop_
_entity.id
_entity.type
_entity.pdbx_description
1 polymer ?
#
loop_
_entity_poly.entity_id
_entity_poly.type
_entity_poly.pdbx_seq_one_letter_code
_entity_poly.pdbx_strand_id
1 'polypeptide(L)'
;MRCISSRPVWPLVLEHSEVVVLWSANPLNTLKIAWNASDEQGIPWFDRLRQSGKRLICIDPMRSETVDFFGDSMEWIAPHMGTDVALMLGDRPYAGGNDWQDDAFLTRCTSGYDILPAI
;
A
#
# COMPACT_ATOMS: atom_id res chain seq x y z
N MET A 1 -16.09 -21.15 -4.26
CA MET A 1 -16.07 -19.72 -4.69
C MET A 1 -16.01 -18.88 -3.41
N ARG A 2 -14.86 -18.31 -3.04
CA ARG A 2 -14.69 -17.58 -1.78
C ARG A 2 -14.37 -16.11 -2.07
N CYS A 3 -15.15 -15.21 -1.49
CA CYS A 3 -14.97 -13.76 -1.56
C CYS A 3 -13.57 -13.38 -1.02
N ILE A 4 -12.92 -12.38 -1.62
CA ILE A 4 -11.57 -11.91 -1.25
C ILE A 4 -11.48 -11.45 0.22
N SER A 5 -12.65 -11.14 0.80
CA SER A 5 -12.88 -10.71 2.17
C SER A 5 -12.70 -11.80 3.23
N SER A 6 -12.73 -13.09 2.85
CA SER A 6 -12.67 -14.23 3.78
C SER A 6 -11.26 -14.78 4.05
N ARG A 7 -10.20 -14.04 3.65
CA ARG A 7 -8.80 -14.46 3.85
C ARG A 7 -8.28 -14.06 5.24
N PRO A 8 -7.36 -14.84 5.86
CA PRO A 8 -6.68 -14.51 7.12
C PRO A 8 -5.73 -13.29 7.04
N VAL A 9 -5.80 -12.52 5.96
CA VAL A 9 -4.89 -11.41 5.67
C VAL A 9 -5.08 -10.22 6.61
N TRP A 10 -6.32 -9.92 7.00
CA TRP A 10 -6.62 -8.71 7.80
C TRP A 10 -6.10 -8.77 9.24
N PRO A 11 -6.28 -9.87 9.99
CA PRO A 11 -5.65 -10.02 11.31
C PRO A 11 -4.13 -9.91 11.25
N LEU A 12 -3.50 -10.55 10.26
CA LEU A 12 -2.04 -10.56 10.12
C LEU A 12 -1.46 -9.19 9.78
N VAL A 13 -2.13 -8.41 8.94
CA VAL A 13 -1.73 -7.02 8.64
C VAL A 13 -1.83 -6.15 9.89
N LEU A 14 -2.90 -6.30 10.67
CA LEU A 14 -3.03 -5.55 11.94
C LEU A 14 -1.98 -5.96 12.96
N GLU A 15 -1.54 -7.23 12.96
CA GLU A 15 -0.55 -7.73 13.90
C GLU A 15 0.89 -7.36 13.51
N HIS A 16 1.27 -7.52 12.25
CA HIS A 16 2.68 -7.45 11.84
C HIS A 16 3.07 -6.21 11.03
N SER A 17 2.12 -5.42 10.53
CA SER A 17 2.46 -4.21 9.75
C SER A 17 2.66 -3.00 10.66
N GLU A 18 3.72 -2.25 10.45
CA GLU A 18 3.96 -0.96 11.12
C GLU A 18 3.47 0.23 10.27
N VAL A 19 3.65 0.10 8.94
CA VAL A 19 3.26 1.08 7.94
C VAL A 19 2.35 0.41 6.91
N VAL A 20 1.26 1.06 6.54
CA VAL A 20 0.37 0.62 5.45
C VAL A 20 0.33 1.71 4.38
N VAL A 21 0.75 1.37 3.17
CA VAL A 21 0.75 2.27 2.01
C VAL A 21 -0.35 1.86 1.04
N LEU A 22 -1.27 2.79 0.77
CA LEU A 22 -2.30 2.67 -0.25
C LEU A 22 -1.86 3.44 -1.50
N TRP A 23 -1.39 2.71 -2.52
CA TRP A 23 -0.93 3.31 -3.77
C TRP A 23 -2.01 3.20 -4.85
N SER A 24 -2.48 4.33 -5.37
CA SER A 24 -3.52 4.42 -6.40
C SER A 24 -4.74 3.55 -6.07
N ALA A 25 -5.08 3.47 -4.78
CA ALA A 25 -6.07 2.56 -4.26
C ALA A 25 -7.16 3.31 -3.50
N ASN A 26 -8.41 3.02 -3.84
CA ASN A 26 -9.60 3.53 -3.14
C ASN A 26 -10.49 2.36 -2.65
N PRO A 27 -10.08 1.68 -1.57
CA PRO A 27 -10.76 0.49 -1.06
C PRO A 27 -12.19 0.72 -0.60
N LEU A 28 -12.59 1.93 -0.18
CA LEU A 28 -13.98 2.18 0.20
C LEU A 28 -14.97 2.03 -0.96
N ASN A 29 -14.53 2.32 -2.18
CA ASN A 29 -15.30 2.05 -3.39
C ASN A 29 -15.14 0.60 -3.83
N THR A 30 -13.90 0.11 -3.90
CA THR A 30 -13.59 -1.15 -4.59
C THR A 30 -13.84 -2.39 -3.73
N LEU A 31 -13.81 -2.30 -2.40
CA LEU A 31 -14.10 -3.44 -1.51
C LEU A 31 -15.57 -3.88 -1.56
N LYS A 32 -16.45 -3.07 -2.14
CA LYS A 32 -17.86 -3.42 -2.37
C LYS A 32 -18.07 -4.24 -3.65
N ILE A 33 -17.04 -4.36 -4.48
CA ILE A 33 -17.10 -5.12 -5.73
C ILE A 33 -16.87 -6.60 -5.42
N ALA A 34 -17.83 -7.44 -5.82
CA ALA A 34 -17.70 -8.89 -5.74
C ALA A 34 -18.25 -9.53 -7.01
N TRP A 35 -17.66 -10.67 -7.40
CA TRP A 35 -18.08 -11.41 -8.60
C TRP A 35 -19.49 -12.02 -8.48
N ASN A 36 -19.93 -12.33 -7.26
CA ASN A 36 -21.24 -12.91 -7.00
C ASN A 36 -22.11 -11.97 -6.14
N ALA A 37 -21.80 -11.88 -4.85
CA ALA A 37 -22.45 -11.00 -3.89
C ALA A 37 -21.38 -10.49 -2.93
N SER A 38 -21.39 -9.18 -2.68
CA SER A 38 -20.49 -8.56 -1.71
C SER A 38 -21.00 -8.87 -0.32
N ASP A 39 -20.08 -9.27 0.55
CA ASP A 39 -20.32 -9.43 1.98
C ASP A 39 -19.81 -8.23 2.80
N GLU A 40 -19.25 -7.22 2.13
CA GLU A 40 -18.71 -5.96 2.68
C GLU A 40 -17.78 -6.13 3.90
N GLN A 41 -17.27 -7.34 4.14
CA GLN A 41 -16.52 -7.65 5.37
C GLN A 41 -15.18 -6.93 5.44
N GLY A 42 -14.71 -6.30 4.36
CA GLY A 42 -13.49 -5.48 4.34
C GLY A 42 -13.62 -4.14 5.06
N ILE A 43 -14.82 -3.53 5.11
CA ILE A 43 -15.02 -2.20 5.69
C ILE A 43 -14.76 -2.17 7.22
N PRO A 44 -15.25 -3.14 8.02
CA PRO A 44 -14.94 -3.19 9.45
C PRO A 44 -13.44 -3.29 9.76
N TRP A 45 -12.64 -3.88 8.87
CA TRP A 45 -11.19 -3.94 9.05
C TRP A 45 -10.50 -2.59 8.82
N PHE A 46 -11.05 -1.75 7.94
CA PHE A 46 -10.55 -0.38 7.73
C PHE A 46 -10.81 0.51 8.95
N ASP A 47 -11.94 0.33 9.63
CA ASP A 47 -12.20 1.00 10.91
C ASP A 47 -11.20 0.57 12.00
N ARG A 48 -10.94 -0.74 12.10
CA ARG A 48 -9.89 -1.27 13.01
C ARG A 48 -8.49 -0.76 12.65
N LEU A 49 -8.19 -0.64 11.35
CA LEU A 49 -6.91 -0.12 10.89
C LEU A 49 -6.75 1.36 11.25
N ARG A 50 -7.81 2.17 11.09
CA ARG A 50 -7.83 3.57 11.52
C ARG A 50 -7.55 3.71 13.02
N GLN A 51 -8.13 2.82 13.82
CA GLN A 51 -7.95 2.80 15.29
C GLN A 51 -6.61 2.20 15.73
N SER A 52 -5.88 1.53 14.85
CA SER A 52 -4.64 0.83 15.21
C SER A 52 -3.46 1.74 15.53
N GLY A 53 -3.54 3.03 15.17
CA GLY A 53 -2.45 4.01 15.37
C GLY A 53 -1.21 3.75 14.50
N LYS A 54 -1.29 2.84 13.53
CA LYS A 54 -0.23 2.56 12.56
C LYS A 54 -0.05 3.74 11.62
N ARG A 55 1.13 3.83 11.01
CA ARG A 55 1.38 4.87 10.00
C ARG A 55 0.65 4.49 8.71
N LEU A 56 -0.28 5.34 8.28
CA LEU A 56 -1.05 5.17 7.05
C LEU A 56 -0.61 6.21 6.03
N ILE A 57 -0.32 5.77 4.80
CA ILE A 57 0.10 6.65 3.70
C ILE A 57 -0.77 6.33 2.49
N CYS A 58 -1.28 7.35 1.82
CA CYS A 58 -1.95 7.23 0.53
C CYS A 58 -1.18 8.00 -0.53
N ILE A 59 -0.77 7.30 -1.59
CA ILE A 59 -0.11 7.88 -2.76
C ILE A 59 -1.12 7.85 -3.89
N ASP A 60 -1.75 8.99 -4.14
CA ASP A 60 -2.78 9.12 -5.18
C ASP A 60 -2.89 10.59 -5.62
N PRO A 61 -2.84 10.91 -6.93
CA PRO A 61 -3.06 12.28 -7.41
C PRO A 61 -4.44 12.84 -7.02
N MET A 62 -5.43 11.97 -6.82
CA MET A 62 -6.78 12.33 -6.40
C MET A 62 -6.98 12.02 -4.92
N ARG A 63 -7.50 12.99 -4.17
CA ARG A 63 -7.95 12.76 -2.79
C ARG A 63 -9.24 11.95 -2.81
N SER A 64 -9.12 10.64 -2.56
CA SER A 64 -10.27 9.73 -2.55
C SER A 64 -11.02 9.76 -1.22
N GLU A 65 -12.26 9.25 -1.21
CA GLU A 65 -13.07 9.09 -0.01
C GLU A 65 -12.40 8.18 1.05
N THR A 66 -11.50 7.29 0.63
CA THR A 66 -10.67 6.50 1.55
C THR A 66 -9.75 7.44 2.36
N VAL A 67 -9.16 8.45 1.73
CA VAL A 67 -8.35 9.47 2.44
C VAL A 67 -9.21 10.20 3.46
N ASP A 68 -10.41 10.61 3.08
CA ASP A 68 -11.32 11.32 3.98
C ASP A 68 -11.82 10.45 5.14
N PHE A 69 -12.00 9.14 4.91
CA PHE A 69 -12.36 8.19 5.95
C PHE A 69 -11.28 8.03 7.02
N PHE A 70 -10.00 8.02 6.63
CA PHE A 70 -8.90 7.98 7.60
C PHE A 70 -8.60 9.34 8.21
N GLY A 71 -8.95 10.44 7.52
CA GLY A 71 -8.77 11.81 8.01
C GLY A 71 -7.33 12.07 8.41
N ASP A 72 -7.12 12.66 9.59
CA ASP A 72 -5.79 13.03 10.10
C ASP A 72 -4.91 11.83 10.46
N SER A 73 -5.47 10.61 10.49
CA SER A 73 -4.70 9.39 10.74
C SER A 73 -3.93 8.90 9.51
N MET A 74 -4.13 9.51 8.34
CA MET A 74 -3.46 9.15 7.10
C MET A 74 -2.75 10.33 6.43
N GLU A 75 -1.51 10.09 6.04
CA GLU A 75 -0.71 10.98 5.22
C GLU A 75 -1.13 10.84 3.75
N TRP A 76 -1.44 11.94 3.07
CA TRP A 76 -1.77 11.94 1.65
C TRP A 76 -0.66 12.61 0.84
N ILE A 77 -0.08 11.84 -0.08
CA ILE A 77 0.94 12.27 -1.02
C ILE A 77 0.28 12.32 -2.40
N ALA A 78 0.27 13.52 -3.00
CA ALA A 78 -0.34 13.77 -4.30
C ALA A 78 0.73 13.95 -5.38
N PRO A 79 1.18 12.87 -6.04
CA PRO A 79 2.07 13.00 -7.20
C PRO A 79 1.33 13.62 -8.39
N HIS A 80 2.06 14.12 -9.38
CA HIS A 80 1.46 14.49 -10.66
C HIS A 80 0.94 13.23 -11.38
N MET A 81 -0.13 13.40 -12.16
CA MET A 81 -0.71 12.25 -12.87
C MET A 81 0.31 11.64 -13.85
N GLY A 82 0.46 10.32 -13.80
CA GLY A 82 1.36 9.57 -14.67
C GLY A 82 2.84 9.68 -14.28
N THR A 83 3.18 10.19 -13.10
CA THR A 83 4.56 10.30 -12.61
C THR A 83 4.95 9.25 -11.57
N ASP A 84 4.18 8.16 -11.44
CA ASP A 84 4.43 7.09 -10.47
C ASP A 84 5.82 6.44 -10.65
N VAL A 85 6.23 6.22 -11.90
CA VAL A 85 7.56 5.64 -12.21
C VAL A 85 8.68 6.58 -11.79
N ALA A 86 8.51 7.89 -11.99
CA ALA A 86 9.50 8.88 -11.56
C ALA A 86 9.61 8.92 -10.03
N LEU A 87 8.48 8.78 -9.31
CA LEU A 87 8.46 8.67 -7.85
C LEU A 87 9.21 7.42 -7.36
N MET A 88 8.96 6.25 -7.97
CA MET A 88 9.64 5.00 -7.62
C MET A 88 11.14 5.03 -7.90
N LEU A 89 11.55 5.66 -9.01
CA LEU A 89 12.96 5.74 -9.40
C LEU A 89 13.74 6.79 -8.59
N GLY A 90 13.09 7.89 -8.19
CA GLY A 90 13.72 8.95 -7.39
C GLY A 90 14.14 8.51 -5.99
N ASP A 91 13.54 7.44 -5.45
CA ASP A 91 13.86 6.88 -4.14
C ASP A 91 15.14 5.99 -4.16
N ARG A 92 15.49 5.44 -5.34
CA ARG A 92 16.61 4.51 -5.51
C ARG A 92 18.00 5.10 -5.23
N PRO A 93 18.39 6.31 -5.69
CA PRO A 93 19.69 6.88 -5.32
C PRO A 93 19.83 7.11 -3.81
N TYR A 94 18.72 7.37 -3.10
CA TYR A 94 18.71 7.48 -1.63
C TYR A 94 18.92 6.12 -0.95
N ALA A 95 18.33 5.04 -1.48
CA ALA A 95 18.50 3.68 -0.97
C ALA A 95 19.81 3.00 -1.43
N GLY A 96 20.45 3.44 -2.51
CA GLY A 96 21.76 2.91 -2.94
C GLY A 96 22.93 3.42 -2.10
N GLY A 97 22.75 4.54 -1.40
CA GLY A 97 23.72 5.11 -0.46
C GLY A 97 23.49 4.73 1.01
N ASN A 98 22.28 4.26 1.34
CA ASN A 98 21.88 3.84 2.69
C ASN A 98 21.51 2.35 2.66
N ASP A 99 22.06 1.53 3.56
CA ASP A 99 21.80 0.08 3.66
C ASP A 99 20.36 -0.24 4.14
N TRP A 100 19.37 0.10 3.32
CA TRP A 100 17.93 -0.01 3.61
C TRP A 100 17.26 -1.15 2.83
N GLN A 101 18.01 -1.85 1.98
CA GLN A 101 17.53 -2.93 1.12
C GLN A 101 17.97 -4.28 1.69
N ASP A 102 17.14 -5.31 1.52
CA ASP A 102 17.52 -6.68 1.88
C ASP A 102 18.28 -7.34 0.71
N ASP A 103 19.59 -7.16 0.70
CA ASP A 103 20.49 -7.69 -0.33
C ASP A 103 20.44 -9.22 -0.43
N ALA A 104 20.22 -9.91 0.69
CA ALA A 104 20.14 -11.36 0.72
C ALA A 104 18.86 -11.86 0.03
N PHE A 105 17.75 -11.16 0.22
CA PHE A 105 16.51 -11.42 -0.52
C PHE A 105 16.66 -11.10 -2.00
N LEU A 106 17.21 -9.92 -2.34
CA LEU A 106 17.40 -9.49 -3.72
C LEU A 106 18.28 -10.48 -4.50
N THR A 107 19.39 -10.92 -3.91
CA THR A 107 20.30 -11.91 -4.53
C THR A 107 19.64 -13.27 -4.74
N ARG A 108 18.79 -13.71 -3.80
CA ARG A 108 18.16 -15.04 -3.85
C ARG A 108 16.91 -15.08 -4.72
N CYS A 109 16.14 -14.00 -4.75
CA CYS A 109 14.77 -13.98 -5.27
C CYS A 109 14.59 -13.09 -6.51
N THR A 110 15.63 -12.42 -6.99
CA THR A 110 15.57 -11.58 -8.20
C THR A 110 16.71 -11.90 -9.17
N SER A 111 16.57 -11.47 -10.43
CA SER A 111 17.62 -11.56 -11.44
C SER A 111 17.64 -10.25 -12.24
N GLY A 112 18.83 -9.79 -12.66
CA GLY A 112 18.99 -8.51 -13.35
C GLY A 112 18.82 -7.28 -12.43
N TYR A 113 18.95 -7.44 -11.12
CA TYR A 113 18.95 -6.31 -10.19
C TYR A 113 20.21 -5.45 -10.34
N ASP A 114 21.32 -6.10 -10.69
CA ASP A 114 22.64 -5.54 -10.94
C ASP A 114 22.72 -4.65 -12.19
N ILE A 115 21.89 -4.92 -13.21
CA ILE A 115 21.84 -4.14 -14.46
C ILE A 115 20.90 -2.93 -14.39
N LEU A 116 20.08 -2.83 -13.33
CA LEU A 116 19.13 -1.74 -13.16
C LEU A 116 19.88 -0.51 -12.64
N PRO A 117 20.02 0.56 -13.45
CA PRO A 117 20.88 1.70 -13.11
C PRO A 117 20.48 2.32 -11.77
N ALA A 118 21.49 2.64 -10.95
CA ALA A 118 21.35 3.63 -9.90
C ALA A 118 21.26 4.99 -10.60
N ILE A 119 20.04 5.48 -10.76
CA ILE A 119 19.73 6.77 -11.39
C ILE A 119 19.92 7.87 -10.36
#